data_AF-A0A7Y5N8Q6-F1
#
_entry.id   AF-A0A7Y5N8Q6-F1
#
_cell.length_a   1.000
_cell.length_b   1.000
_cell.length_c   1.000
_cell.angle_alpha   90.00
_cell.angle_beta   90.00
_cell.angle_gamma   90.00
#
_symmetry.space_group_name_H-M   'P 1'
#
loop_
_entity.id
_entity.type
_entity.pdbx_description
1 polymer ?
#
loop_
_entity_poly.entity_id
_entity_poly.type
_entity_poly.pdbx_seq_one_letter_code
_entity_poly.pdbx_strand_id
1 'polypeptide(L)' 'GIYAAGDVTTYPGKLKLIAAGFSEAATAVNQAVHWIYPEKKVAPGHSSNMAVFGQTDD' A
#
# COMPACT_ATOMS: atom_id res chain seq x y z
N GLY A 1 -9.71 -10.17 -0.14
CA GLY A 1 -10.72 -9.33 0.55
C GLY A 1 -11.16 -8.21 -0.36
N ILE A 2 -12.18 -7.46 0.04
CA ILE A 2 -12.58 -6.20 -0.63
C ILE A 2 -11.92 -5.06 0.14
N TYR A 3 -11.24 -4.16 -0.57
CA TYR A 3 -10.52 -3.01 0.00
C TYR A 3 -10.98 -1.72 -0.69
N ALA A 4 -10.85 -0.59 0.01
CA ALA A 4 -11.26 0.71 -0.47
C ALA A 4 -10.17 1.75 -0.16
N ALA A 5 -10.01 2.74 -1.04
CA ALA A 5 -9.07 3.85 -0.90
C ALA A 5 -9.60 5.10 -1.61
N GLY A 6 -9.21 6.29 -1.16
CA GLY A 6 -9.62 7.56 -1.74
C GLY A 6 -10.98 8.05 -1.24
N ASP A 7 -11.65 8.88 -2.02
CA ASP A 7 -12.88 9.59 -1.62
C ASP A 7 -14.06 8.68 -1.22
N VAL A 8 -14.00 7.39 -1.57
CA VAL A 8 -14.99 6.38 -1.21
C VAL A 8 -14.88 5.90 0.25
N THR A 9 -13.74 6.11 0.91
CA THR A 9 -13.53 5.68 2.31
C THR A 9 -14.05 6.73 3.30
N THR A 10 -14.39 6.29 4.51
CA THR A 10 -14.77 7.20 5.60
C THR A 10 -14.34 6.62 6.94
N TYR A 11 -13.64 7.43 7.73
CA TYR A 11 -13.25 7.14 9.10
C TYR A 11 -12.97 8.46 9.84
N PRO A 12 -12.99 8.47 11.19
CA PRO A 12 -12.73 9.68 11.96
C PRO A 12 -11.37 10.32 11.58
N GLY A 13 -11.39 11.60 11.19
CA GLY A 13 -10.19 12.33 10.77
C GLY A 13 -9.76 12.14 9.31
N LYS A 14 -10.55 11.43 8.49
CA LYS A 14 -10.29 11.32 7.04
C LYS A 14 -10.40 12.69 6.37
N LEU A 15 -9.30 13.14 5.75
CA LEU A 15 -9.28 14.31 4.88
C LEU A 15 -9.44 13.89 3.41
N LYS A 16 -10.24 14.64 2.66
CA LYS A 16 -10.41 14.49 1.20
C LYS A 16 -9.26 15.15 0.45
N LEU A 17 -8.09 14.55 0.57
CA LEU A 17 -6.86 15.02 -0.06
C LEU A 17 -6.27 13.91 -0.92
N ILE A 18 -5.66 14.30 -2.04
CA ILE A 18 -4.90 13.39 -2.91
C ILE A 18 -3.82 12.64 -2.10
N ALA A 19 -3.13 13.33 -1.19
CA ALA A 19 -2.11 12.74 -0.33
C ALA A 19 -2.67 11.61 0.56
N ALA A 20 -3.84 11.82 1.15
CA ALA A 20 -4.50 10.79 1.96
C ALA A 20 -4.93 9.59 1.10
N GLY A 21 -5.41 9.84 -0.12
CA GLY A 21 -5.74 8.79 -1.08
C GLY A 21 -4.53 7.89 -1.44
N PHE A 22 -3.35 8.48 -1.62
CA PHE A 22 -2.13 7.70 -1.85
C PHE A 22 -1.74 6.83 -0.67
N SER A 23 -1.83 7.35 0.56
CA SER A 23 -1.54 6.57 1.76
C SER A 23 -2.49 5.36 1.90
N GLU A 24 -3.79 5.57 1.64
CA GLU A 24 -4.77 4.48 1.68
C GLU A 24 -4.58 3.47 0.57
N ALA A 25 -4.25 3.93 -0.65
CA ALA A 25 -3.98 3.03 -1.76
C ALA A 25 -2.79 2.12 -1.45
N ALA A 26 -1.72 2.67 -0.86
CA ALA A 26 -0.57 1.88 -0.40
C ALA A 26 -1.00 0.83 0.66
N THR A 27 -1.79 1.22 1.65
CA THR A 27 -2.31 0.28 2.66
C THR A 27 -3.21 -0.80 2.04
N ALA A 28 -4.14 -0.41 1.16
CA ALA A 28 -5.09 -1.32 0.53
C ALA A 28 -4.39 -2.37 -0.34
N VAL A 29 -3.42 -1.97 -1.16
CA VAL A 29 -2.64 -2.88 -2.01
C VAL A 29 -1.79 -3.82 -1.16
N ASN A 30 -1.09 -3.30 -0.15
CA ASN A 30 -0.27 -4.12 0.76
C ASN A 30 -1.09 -5.20 1.49
N GLN A 31 -2.28 -4.85 1.97
CA GLN A 31 -3.20 -5.79 2.60
C GLN A 31 -3.79 -6.78 1.60
N ALA A 32 -4.12 -6.33 0.38
CA ALA A 32 -4.63 -7.21 -0.67
C ALA A 32 -3.59 -8.25 -1.10
N VAL A 33 -2.33 -7.84 -1.24
CA VAL A 33 -1.23 -8.74 -1.58
C VAL A 33 -1.03 -9.77 -0.47
N HIS A 34 -0.99 -9.35 0.80
CA HIS A 34 -0.88 -10.29 1.93
C HIS A 34 -2.08 -11.25 2.02
N TRP A 35 -3.29 -10.78 1.69
CA TRP A 35 -4.47 -11.64 1.66
C TRP A 35 -4.39 -12.72 0.57
N ILE A 36 -3.88 -12.38 -0.60
CA ILE A 36 -3.71 -13.33 -1.72
C ILE A 36 -2.52 -14.25 -1.46
N TYR A 37 -1.46 -13.73 -0.84
CA TYR A 37 -0.18 -14.38 -0.56
C TYR A 37 0.17 -14.25 0.93
N PRO A 38 -0.39 -15.09 1.81
CA PRO A 38 -0.23 -14.99 3.26
C PRO A 38 1.22 -15.05 3.76
N GLU A 39 2.10 -15.67 2.98
CA GLU A 39 3.53 -15.74 3.25
C GLU A 39 4.27 -14.41 3.04
N LYS A 40 3.71 -13.50 2.24
CA LYS A 40 4.31 -12.18 1.99
C LYS A 40 3.98 -11.23 3.14
N LYS A 41 4.93 -10.40 3.54
CA LYS A 41 4.71 -9.39 4.57
C LYS A 41 3.79 -8.28 4.05
N VAL A 42 2.98 -7.71 4.95
CA VAL A 42 2.17 -6.52 4.64
C VAL A 42 3.07 -5.32 4.31
N ALA A 43 4.15 -5.11 5.05
CA ALA A 43 5.09 -4.04 4.74
C ALA A 43 5.99 -4.48 3.56
N PRO A 44 6.01 -3.74 2.43
CA PRO A 44 6.73 -4.16 1.23
C PRO A 44 8.24 -3.94 1.32
N GLY A 45 8.73 -3.21 2.33
CA GLY A 45 10.15 -2.84 2.48
C GLY A 45 10.49 -1.48 1.89
N HIS A 46 11.77 -1.13 1.87
CA HIS A 46 12.24 0.15 1.33
C HIS A 46 12.31 0.10 -0.20
N SER A 47 11.61 1.00 -0.88
CA SER A 47 11.63 1.09 -2.35
C SER A 47 13.02 1.34 -2.90
N SER A 48 13.86 2.05 -2.14
CA SER A 48 15.27 2.32 -2.46
C SER A 48 16.19 1.11 -2.34
N ASN A 49 15.66 -0.10 -2.15
CA ASN A 49 16.43 -1.35 -2.17
C ASN A 49 15.75 -2.42 -3.05
N MET A 50 14.81 -2.05 -3.93
CA MET A 50 14.05 -3.04 -4.71
C MET A 50 14.60 -3.18 -6.13
N ALA A 51 14.96 -4.41 -6.51
CA ALA A 51 15.45 -4.74 -7.84
C ALA A 51 14.48 -4.37 -8.99
N VAL A 52 13.17 -4.33 -8.70
CA VAL A 52 12.15 -3.90 -9.67
C VAL A 52 12.36 -2.45 -10.17
N PHE A 53 13.04 -1.63 -9.39
CA PHE A 53 13.40 -0.26 -9.75
C PHE A 53 14.82 -0.13 -10.30
N GLY A 54 15.43 -1.24 -10.75
CA GLY A 54 16.73 -1.26 -11.41
C GLY A 54 17.93 -1.20 -10.47
N GLN A 55 17.72 -1.47 -9.17
CA GLN A 55 18.79 -1.52 -8.20
C GLN A 55 19.43 -2.91 -8.18
N THR A 56 20.75 -2.95 -8.28
CA THR A 56 21.54 -4.15 -8.03
C THR A 56 21.75 -4.30 -6.54
N ASP A 57 21.67 -5.53 -6.03
CA ASP A 57 22.14 -5.83 -4.67
C ASP A 57 23.66 -5.58 -4.68
N ASP A 58 24.11 -4.54 -3.98
CA ASP A 58 25.53 -4.33 -3.69
C ASP A 58 26.07 -5.43 -2.74
#